data_AF-A0A8B5W248-F1
#
_entry.id   AF-A0A8B5W248-F1
#
_cell.length_a   1.000
_cell.length_b   1.000
_cell.length_c   1.000
_cell.angle_alpha   90.00
_cell.angle_beta   90.00
_cell.angle_gamma   90.00
#
_symmetry.space_group_name_H-M   'P 1'
#
loop_
_entity.id
_entity.type
_entity.pdbx_description
1 polymer ?
#
loop_
_entity_poly.entity_id
_entity_poly.type
_entity_poly.pdbx_seq_one_letter_code
_entity_poly.pdbx_strand_id
1 'polypeptide(L)'
;MADIVQLKEDGVAKYLKTHVNAIDGVDGVLVKATGNETILGTKNFQDGIQVSGKNPVLTKPTLDKAYIDKNNNASVVADGAMQLYRRGDTVFLTGSIQLSASKYNQGLWFDLPAWAAPPEHVRMYFNTSEKMILLSFNPSKLNNIVCVDQVAKDAWITGSACWLAKNPY
;
A
#
# COMPACT_ATOMS: atom_id res chain seq x y z
N MET A 1 46.92 -5.19 17.16
CA MET A 1 46.65 -4.11 18.14
C MET A 1 46.55 -2.84 17.31
N ALA A 2 45.38 -2.19 17.24
CA ALA A 2 45.29 -0.93 16.51
C ALA A 2 45.83 0.19 17.42
N ASP A 3 46.93 0.81 17.01
CA ASP A 3 47.46 1.98 17.73
C ASP A 3 46.47 3.13 17.58
N ILE A 4 45.78 3.46 18.67
CA ILE A 4 44.97 4.66 18.75
C ILE A 4 45.93 5.83 18.91
N VAL A 5 46.29 6.47 17.81
CA VAL A 5 47.09 7.70 17.83
C VAL A 5 46.21 8.84 18.33
N GLN A 6 46.53 9.36 19.52
CA GLN A 6 45.86 10.51 20.10
C GLN A 6 46.47 11.80 19.50
N LEU A 7 45.70 12.51 18.68
CA LEU A 7 46.14 13.77 18.09
C LEU A 7 46.31 14.83 19.19
N LYS A 8 47.49 15.46 19.22
CA LYS A 8 47.81 16.60 20.08
C LYS A 8 47.94 17.84 19.21
N GLU A 9 47.23 18.89 19.57
CA GLU A 9 47.40 20.24 18.99
C GLU A 9 47.90 21.12 20.15
N ASP A 10 48.99 21.85 19.94
CA ASP A 10 49.66 22.67 20.96
C ASP A 10 49.98 21.93 22.29
N GLY A 11 50.30 20.64 22.20
CA GLY A 11 50.69 19.82 23.35
C GLY A 11 49.53 19.35 24.25
N VAL A 12 48.29 19.75 23.95
CA VAL A 12 47.10 19.33 24.71
C VAL A 12 46.45 18.12 24.04
N ALA A 13 46.21 17.07 24.82
CA ALA A 13 45.48 15.90 24.37
C ALA A 13 44.00 16.27 24.10
N LYS A 14 43.62 16.40 22.82
CA LYS A 14 42.20 16.48 22.46
C LYS A 14 41.62 15.07 22.55
N TYR A 15 40.58 14.91 23.36
CA TYR A 15 39.80 13.68 23.36
C TYR A 15 39.21 13.48 21.96
N LEU A 16 39.38 12.28 21.40
CA LEU A 16 38.85 11.80 20.10
C LEU A 16 37.30 11.75 20.06
N LYS A 17 36.61 12.75 20.63
CA LYS A 17 35.14 12.78 20.73
C LYS A 17 34.46 13.61 19.64
N THR A 18 35.22 14.16 18.69
CA THR A 18 34.71 15.02 17.61
C THR A 18 34.89 14.45 16.20
N HIS A 19 35.14 13.15 16.04
CA HIS A 19 35.35 12.52 14.72
C HIS A 19 34.09 11.93 14.07
N VAL A 20 32.89 12.42 14.40
CA VAL A 20 31.70 11.98 13.64
C VAL A 20 31.74 12.50 12.18
N ASN A 21 32.49 13.58 11.95
CA ASN A 21 32.62 14.24 10.64
C ASN A 21 34.05 14.19 10.05
N ALA A 22 34.96 13.41 10.65
CA ALA A 22 36.40 13.45 10.32
C ALA A 22 36.93 12.08 9.88
N ILE A 23 36.12 11.33 9.15
CA ILE A 23 36.60 10.15 8.43
C ILE A 23 37.05 10.62 7.07
N ASP A 24 38.36 10.67 6.85
CA ASP A 24 38.95 11.04 5.57
C ASP A 24 38.38 10.15 4.45
N GLY A 25 37.87 10.79 3.39
CA GLY A 25 37.28 10.11 2.23
C GLY A 25 35.80 9.76 2.36
N VAL A 26 35.12 10.14 3.45
CA VAL A 26 33.66 10.02 3.59
C VAL A 26 33.01 11.41 3.54
N ASP A 27 32.32 11.69 2.45
CA ASP A 27 31.45 12.86 2.35
C ASP A 27 30.13 12.57 3.09
N GLY A 28 29.98 13.08 4.31
CA GLY A 28 28.71 13.11 5.04
C GLY A 28 28.71 12.40 6.40
N VAL A 29 27.49 12.08 6.88
CA VAL A 29 27.26 11.46 8.20
C VAL A 29 26.97 9.97 8.02
N LEU A 30 27.65 9.13 8.80
CA LEU A 30 27.41 7.69 8.82
C LEU A 30 26.11 7.33 9.56
N VAL A 31 25.43 6.30 9.03
CA VAL A 31 24.29 5.64 9.68
C VAL A 31 24.79 4.77 10.83
N LYS A 32 24.10 4.79 11.97
CA LYS A 32 24.44 4.01 13.16
C LYS A 32 23.76 2.64 13.12
N ALA A 33 24.40 1.64 13.73
CA ALA A 33 23.81 0.31 13.89
C ALA A 33 22.69 0.27 14.95
N THR A 34 22.56 1.31 15.78
CA THR A 34 21.59 1.40 16.88
C THR A 34 21.05 2.82 17.06
N GLY A 35 19.88 2.91 17.68
CA GLY A 35 19.19 4.17 17.95
C GLY A 35 18.32 4.63 16.77
N ASN A 36 17.41 5.56 17.05
CA ASN A 36 16.52 6.11 16.03
C ASN A 36 17.22 7.22 15.24
N GLU A 37 17.18 7.15 13.92
CA GLU A 37 17.70 8.19 13.02
C GLU A 37 16.84 8.31 11.75
N THR A 38 16.95 9.45 11.05
CA THR A 38 16.32 9.67 9.74
C THR A 38 17.38 9.63 8.65
N ILE A 39 17.21 8.76 7.66
CA ILE A 39 18.16 8.57 6.55
C ILE A 39 17.51 9.10 5.26
N LEU A 40 18.17 10.05 4.57
CA LEU A 40 17.69 10.66 3.33
C LEU A 40 18.47 10.17 2.09
N GLY A 41 17.88 10.38 0.92
CA GLY A 41 18.44 10.01 -0.39
C GLY A 41 18.31 8.53 -0.74
N THR A 42 18.47 8.19 -2.03
CA THR A 42 18.36 6.81 -2.52
C THR A 42 19.45 5.92 -1.91
N LYS A 43 19.10 4.67 -1.59
CA LYS A 43 20.00 3.65 -1.06
C LYS A 43 19.79 2.36 -1.85
N ASN A 44 20.86 1.85 -2.45
CA ASN A 44 20.83 0.59 -3.18
C ASN A 44 21.36 -0.51 -2.27
N PHE A 45 20.54 -1.54 -2.04
CA PHE A 45 20.91 -2.71 -1.25
C PHE A 45 21.11 -3.89 -2.19
N GLN A 46 22.37 -4.17 -2.53
CA GLN A 46 22.73 -5.19 -3.53
C GLN A 46 22.16 -6.57 -3.18
N ASP A 47 22.17 -6.93 -1.89
CA ASP A 47 21.73 -8.23 -1.39
C ASP A 47 20.31 -8.20 -0.78
N GLY A 48 19.61 -7.06 -0.90
CA GLY A 48 18.31 -6.84 -0.29
C GLY A 48 18.36 -6.37 1.17
N ILE A 49 17.19 -6.28 1.80
CA ILE A 49 17.01 -5.80 3.18
C ILE A 49 16.32 -6.90 3.99
N GLN A 50 16.58 -6.95 5.30
CA GLN A 50 15.74 -7.68 6.26
C GLN A 50 15.18 -6.72 7.31
N VAL A 51 13.93 -6.94 7.70
CA VAL A 51 13.30 -6.26 8.84
C VAL A 51 12.99 -7.32 9.89
N SER A 52 13.66 -7.23 11.04
CA SER A 52 13.55 -8.20 12.14
C SER A 52 13.79 -9.65 11.68
N GLY A 53 14.81 -9.87 10.85
CA GLY A 53 15.19 -11.19 10.32
C GLY A 53 14.26 -11.76 9.25
N LYS A 54 13.33 -10.96 8.71
CA LYS A 54 12.38 -11.35 7.66
C LYS A 54 12.56 -10.48 6.42
N ASN A 55 12.30 -11.02 5.24
CA ASN A 55 12.23 -10.23 4.01
C ASN A 55 11.12 -9.17 4.17
N PRO A 56 11.42 -7.88 3.98
CA PRO A 56 10.42 -6.83 4.13
C PRO A 56 9.35 -6.98 3.06
N VAL A 57 8.10 -6.91 3.48
CA VAL A 57 6.99 -6.61 2.57
C VAL A 57 6.91 -5.09 2.52
N LEU A 58 7.03 -4.49 1.33
CA LEU A 58 6.88 -3.05 1.12
C LEU A 58 5.48 -2.62 1.58
N THR A 59 5.34 -2.22 2.83
CA THR A 59 4.08 -1.74 3.39
C THR A 59 4.28 -0.41 4.08
N LYS A 60 4.70 0.63 3.34
CA LYS A 60 4.42 1.98 3.81
C LYS A 60 2.90 2.12 3.83
N PRO A 61 2.25 2.27 4.99
CA PRO A 61 0.82 2.51 5.02
C PRO A 61 0.59 3.89 4.41
N THR A 62 -0.26 3.97 3.39
CA THR A 62 -0.74 5.26 2.90
C THR A 62 -2.11 5.52 3.49
N LEU A 63 -2.50 6.79 3.55
CA LEU A 63 -3.84 7.21 3.98
C LEU A 63 -4.86 7.05 2.84
N ASP A 64 -4.48 6.43 1.72
CA ASP A 64 -5.36 6.22 0.57
C ASP A 64 -6.47 5.26 0.94
N LYS A 65 -7.67 5.80 1.07
CA LYS A 65 -8.89 5.05 1.36
C LYS A 65 -10.04 5.62 0.55
N ALA A 66 -10.89 4.74 0.04
CA ALA A 66 -12.17 5.11 -0.54
C ALA A 66 -13.24 4.12 -0.09
N TYR A 67 -14.50 4.57 -0.06
CA TYR A 67 -15.62 3.78 0.44
C TYR A 67 -16.82 3.91 -0.47
N ILE A 68 -17.57 2.83 -0.61
CA ILE A 68 -18.93 2.84 -1.12
C ILE A 68 -19.86 2.34 -0.01
N ASP A 69 -20.90 3.12 0.25
CA ASP A 69 -21.96 2.83 1.20
C ASP A 69 -23.26 3.50 0.72
N LYS A 70 -24.33 3.37 1.51
CA LYS A 70 -25.62 3.99 1.21
C LYS A 70 -25.57 5.52 1.16
N ASN A 71 -24.74 6.15 1.99
CA ASN A 71 -24.67 7.61 2.09
C ASN A 71 -24.03 8.21 0.84
N ASN A 72 -23.07 7.50 0.26
CA ASN A 72 -22.32 7.93 -0.91
C ASN A 72 -22.95 7.41 -2.22
N ASN A 73 -23.68 6.29 -2.19
CA ASN A 73 -24.30 5.71 -3.38
C ASN A 73 -25.55 4.85 -3.08
N ALA A 74 -26.63 5.48 -2.62
CA ALA A 74 -27.92 4.81 -2.36
C ALA A 74 -28.52 4.09 -3.58
N SER A 75 -28.16 4.48 -4.81
CA SER A 75 -28.64 3.86 -6.05
C SER A 75 -28.07 2.44 -6.30
N VAL A 76 -27.00 2.08 -5.58
CA VAL A 76 -26.41 0.75 -5.62
C VAL A 76 -26.47 0.05 -4.26
N VAL A 77 -26.27 0.79 -3.17
CA VAL A 77 -26.11 0.22 -1.83
C VAL A 77 -27.33 0.51 -0.96
N ALA A 78 -27.98 -0.54 -0.48
CA ALA A 78 -29.07 -0.48 0.50
C ALA A 78 -28.57 -0.44 1.95
N ASP A 79 -27.49 -1.18 2.23
CA ASP A 79 -26.85 -1.29 3.54
C ASP A 79 -25.39 -1.79 3.42
N GLY A 80 -24.61 -1.68 4.49
CA GLY A 80 -23.21 -2.07 4.55
C GLY A 80 -22.26 -1.09 3.86
N ALA A 81 -21.00 -1.50 3.75
CA ALA A 81 -19.96 -0.73 3.09
C ALA A 81 -18.85 -1.65 2.54
N MET A 82 -18.25 -1.21 1.43
CA MET A 82 -16.97 -1.74 0.94
C MET A 82 -15.92 -0.64 0.96
N GLN A 83 -14.68 -1.03 1.24
CA GLN A 83 -13.52 -0.16 1.34
C GLN A 83 -12.44 -0.57 0.36
N LEU A 84 -11.86 0.43 -0.29
CA LEU A 84 -10.54 0.36 -0.90
C LEU A 84 -9.50 0.96 0.04
N TYR A 85 -8.35 0.32 0.15
CA TYR A 85 -7.17 0.92 0.77
C TYR A 85 -5.89 0.41 0.12
N ARG A 86 -4.83 1.22 0.19
CA ARG A 86 -3.53 0.86 -0.42
C ARG A 86 -2.45 0.66 0.63
N ARG A 87 -1.58 -0.33 0.43
CA ARG A 87 -0.34 -0.55 1.20
C ARG A 87 0.79 -0.89 0.24
N GLY A 88 1.76 0.01 0.11
CA GLY A 88 2.75 -0.09 -0.96
C GLY A 88 2.06 -0.19 -2.33
N ASP A 89 2.48 -1.12 -3.16
CA ASP A 89 1.92 -1.29 -4.50
C ASP A 89 0.66 -2.14 -4.55
N THR A 90 0.19 -2.62 -3.40
CA THR A 90 -1.01 -3.45 -3.34
C THR A 90 -2.22 -2.63 -2.90
N VAL A 91 -3.27 -2.70 -3.71
CA VAL A 91 -4.60 -2.20 -3.42
C VAL A 91 -5.43 -3.35 -2.87
N PHE A 92 -6.19 -3.08 -1.82
CA PHE A 92 -7.10 -4.02 -1.18
C PHE A 92 -8.52 -3.49 -1.32
N LEU A 93 -9.43 -4.35 -1.76
CA LEU A 93 -10.88 -4.16 -1.68
C LEU A 93 -11.41 -5.13 -0.63
N THR A 94 -12.20 -4.65 0.34
CA THR A 94 -12.81 -5.53 1.33
C THR A 94 -14.12 -4.95 1.86
N GLY A 95 -15.05 -5.82 2.22
CA GLY A 95 -16.26 -5.44 2.93
C GLY A 95 -17.49 -6.20 2.44
N SER A 96 -18.64 -5.65 2.79
CA SER A 96 -19.94 -6.23 2.49
C SER A 96 -20.94 -5.13 2.17
N ILE A 97 -21.67 -5.26 1.07
CA ILE A 97 -22.77 -4.35 0.73
C ILE A 97 -24.02 -5.16 0.39
N GLN A 98 -25.17 -4.63 0.77
CA GLN A 98 -26.46 -5.08 0.29
C GLN A 98 -26.86 -4.27 -0.93
N LEU A 99 -27.31 -4.92 -2.01
CA LEU A 99 -27.73 -4.22 -3.23
C LEU A 99 -29.09 -3.55 -3.07
N SER A 100 -29.21 -2.27 -3.46
CA SER A 100 -30.51 -1.57 -3.53
C SER A 100 -31.29 -1.85 -4.82
N ALA A 101 -30.64 -2.43 -5.82
CA ALA A 101 -31.24 -2.88 -7.07
C ALA A 101 -30.48 -4.08 -7.64
N SER A 102 -31.17 -4.96 -8.37
CA SER A 102 -30.54 -6.08 -9.09
C SER A 102 -29.44 -5.58 -10.02
N LYS A 103 -28.37 -6.37 -10.15
CA LYS A 103 -27.24 -6.08 -11.05
C LYS A 103 -27.00 -7.25 -11.99
N TYR A 104 -26.65 -6.92 -13.24
CA TYR A 104 -26.13 -7.87 -14.22
C TYR A 104 -25.34 -7.08 -15.26
N ASN A 105 -24.05 -7.38 -15.40
CA ASN A 105 -23.12 -6.65 -16.27
C ASN A 105 -23.21 -5.11 -16.11
N GLN A 106 -23.26 -4.65 -14.86
CA GLN A 106 -23.49 -3.25 -14.50
C GLN A 106 -22.52 -2.76 -13.43
N GLY A 107 -22.27 -1.44 -13.42
CA GLY A 107 -21.43 -0.80 -12.41
C GLY A 107 -21.97 -1.01 -11.00
N LEU A 108 -21.08 -1.48 -10.13
CA LEU A 108 -21.28 -1.58 -8.69
C LEU A 108 -20.64 -0.39 -7.96
N TRP A 109 -19.45 0.02 -8.41
CA TRP A 109 -18.75 1.19 -7.89
C TRP A 109 -18.22 2.01 -9.06
N PHE A 110 -18.58 3.30 -9.09
CA PHE A 110 -18.23 4.24 -10.15
C PHE A 110 -17.07 5.15 -9.73
N ASP A 111 -16.35 5.67 -10.72
CA ASP A 111 -15.34 6.72 -10.54
C ASP A 111 -14.28 6.36 -9.49
N LEU A 112 -13.66 5.19 -9.64
CA LEU A 112 -12.65 4.74 -8.69
C LEU A 112 -11.45 5.70 -8.65
N PRO A 113 -10.84 5.92 -7.47
CA PRO A 113 -9.67 6.78 -7.39
C PRO A 113 -8.52 6.28 -8.27
N ALA A 114 -7.80 7.21 -8.91
CA ALA A 114 -6.70 6.86 -9.81
C ALA A 114 -5.59 6.02 -9.14
N TRP A 115 -5.37 6.19 -7.82
CA TRP A 115 -4.41 5.40 -7.05
C TRP A 115 -4.78 3.94 -6.90
N ALA A 116 -6.06 3.59 -7.13
CA ALA A 116 -6.59 2.23 -7.04
C ALA A 116 -6.59 1.50 -8.38
N ALA A 117 -6.32 2.18 -9.50
CA ALA A 117 -6.41 1.57 -10.83
C ALA A 117 -5.35 0.46 -10.99
N PRO A 118 -5.71 -0.76 -11.43
CA PRO A 118 -4.76 -1.82 -11.73
C PRO A 118 -4.02 -1.57 -13.07
N PRO A 119 -2.83 -2.16 -13.28
CA PRO A 119 -2.14 -2.11 -14.57
C PRO A 119 -2.88 -2.92 -15.64
N GLU A 120 -3.64 -3.94 -15.23
CA GLU A 120 -4.36 -4.85 -16.12
C GLU A 120 -5.79 -5.11 -15.62
N HIS A 121 -6.57 -5.85 -16.41
CA HIS A 121 -7.93 -6.23 -16.04
C HIS A 121 -7.94 -7.19 -14.84
N VAL A 122 -8.54 -6.76 -13.73
CA VAL A 122 -8.68 -7.56 -12.51
C VAL A 122 -10.05 -8.24 -12.48
N ARG A 123 -10.05 -9.53 -12.16
CA ARG A 123 -11.25 -10.35 -11.91
C ARG A 123 -11.25 -10.78 -10.46
N MET A 124 -12.34 -10.54 -9.76
CA MET A 124 -12.45 -10.73 -8.31
C MET A 124 -13.67 -11.59 -8.01
N TYR A 125 -13.50 -12.65 -7.23
CA TYR A 125 -14.60 -13.51 -6.82
C TYR A 125 -15.09 -13.11 -5.43
N PHE A 126 -16.37 -12.78 -5.35
CA PHE A 126 -17.06 -12.39 -4.12
C PHE A 126 -18.20 -13.37 -3.85
N ASN A 127 -18.64 -13.47 -2.60
CA ASN A 127 -19.75 -14.34 -2.23
C ASN A 127 -21.05 -13.55 -2.14
N THR A 128 -22.13 -14.17 -2.58
CA THR A 128 -23.48 -13.92 -2.06
C THR A 128 -23.88 -15.07 -1.14
N SER A 129 -25.08 -15.01 -0.56
CA SER A 129 -25.64 -16.12 0.23
C SER A 129 -25.85 -17.40 -0.59
N GLU A 130 -25.93 -17.29 -1.91
CA GLU A 130 -26.30 -18.40 -2.80
C GLU A 130 -25.13 -18.93 -3.63
N LYS A 131 -24.18 -18.05 -4.02
CA LYS A 131 -23.13 -18.40 -4.96
C LYS A 131 -21.94 -17.45 -4.87
N MET A 132 -20.81 -17.89 -5.44
CA MET A 132 -19.76 -16.95 -5.82
C MET A 132 -20.18 -16.17 -7.07
N ILE A 133 -19.75 -14.92 -7.14
CA ILE A 133 -20.00 -14.00 -8.24
C ILE A 133 -18.71 -13.32 -8.68
N LEU A 134 -18.65 -12.95 -9.94
CA LEU A 134 -17.55 -12.21 -10.53
C LEU A 134 -17.81 -10.69 -10.47
N LEU A 135 -16.90 -9.99 -9.80
CA LEU A 135 -16.68 -8.56 -9.98
C LEU A 135 -15.46 -8.35 -10.89
N SER A 136 -15.50 -7.31 -11.71
CA SER A 136 -14.39 -6.98 -12.62
C SER A 136 -14.02 -5.51 -12.55
N PHE A 137 -12.74 -5.21 -12.73
CA PHE A 137 -12.25 -3.84 -12.87
C PHE A 137 -11.27 -3.78 -14.04
N ASN A 138 -11.68 -3.11 -15.12
CA ASN A 138 -10.86 -2.89 -16.31
C ASN A 138 -10.75 -1.39 -16.60
N PRO A 139 -9.70 -0.71 -16.09
CA PRO A 139 -9.57 0.73 -16.23
C PRO A 139 -9.38 1.19 -17.69
N SER A 140 -8.96 0.29 -18.59
CA SER A 140 -8.86 0.58 -20.03
C SER A 140 -10.21 0.66 -20.74
N LYS A 141 -11.29 0.18 -20.10
CA LYS A 141 -12.66 0.26 -20.63
C LYS A 141 -13.50 1.27 -19.85
N LEU A 142 -13.49 1.14 -18.53
CA LEU A 142 -14.33 1.92 -17.64
C LEU A 142 -13.68 1.98 -16.25
N ASN A 143 -13.66 3.16 -15.64
CA ASN A 143 -13.06 3.34 -14.33
C ASN A 143 -13.99 2.91 -13.17
N ASN A 144 -14.60 1.73 -13.32
CA ASN A 144 -15.65 1.21 -12.44
C ASN A 144 -15.35 -0.24 -12.04
N ILE A 145 -15.82 -0.64 -10.86
CA ILE A 145 -16.02 -2.05 -10.52
C ILE A 145 -17.39 -2.46 -11.07
N VAL A 146 -17.42 -3.51 -11.88
CA VAL A 146 -18.62 -4.03 -12.55
C VAL A 146 -19.00 -5.37 -11.94
N CYS A 147 -20.26 -5.53 -11.56
CA CYS A 147 -20.85 -6.83 -11.23
C CYS A 147 -21.21 -7.53 -12.55
N VAL A 148 -20.48 -8.60 -12.87
CA VAL A 148 -20.61 -9.30 -14.15
C VAL A 148 -21.80 -10.27 -14.10
N ASP A 149 -21.93 -11.01 -13.01
CA ASP A 149 -23.00 -11.99 -12.83
C ASP A 149 -24.33 -11.35 -12.42
N GLN A 150 -25.41 -12.09 -12.62
CA GLN A 150 -26.73 -11.66 -12.16
C GLN A 150 -26.86 -11.86 -10.65
N VAL A 151 -27.15 -10.76 -9.95
CA VAL A 151 -27.38 -10.70 -8.51
C VAL A 151 -28.68 -9.94 -8.25
N ALA A 152 -29.55 -10.53 -7.43
CA ALA A 152 -30.83 -9.94 -7.10
C ALA A 152 -30.68 -8.70 -6.21
N LYS A 153 -31.69 -7.83 -6.26
CA LYS A 153 -31.91 -6.79 -5.25
C LYS A 153 -31.91 -7.42 -3.85
N ASP A 154 -31.46 -6.66 -2.86
CA ASP A 154 -31.40 -7.00 -1.43
C ASP A 154 -30.43 -8.15 -1.09
N ALA A 155 -29.73 -8.71 -2.09
CA ALA A 155 -28.66 -9.66 -1.88
C ALA A 155 -27.41 -8.96 -1.32
N TRP A 156 -26.73 -9.66 -0.41
CA TRP A 156 -25.42 -9.25 0.08
C TRP A 156 -24.33 -9.73 -0.86
N ILE A 157 -23.36 -8.86 -1.13
CA ILE A 157 -22.08 -9.19 -1.74
C ILE A 157 -21.02 -8.98 -0.67
N THR A 158 -20.26 -10.03 -0.35
CA THR A 158 -19.21 -9.99 0.67
C THR A 158 -17.92 -10.60 0.16
N GLY A 159 -16.79 -10.03 0.55
CA GLY A 159 -15.49 -10.60 0.22
C GLY A 159 -14.35 -9.61 0.33
N SER A 160 -13.18 -10.12 -0.04
CA SER A 160 -11.95 -9.34 -0.14
C SER A 160 -11.19 -9.74 -1.40
N ALA A 161 -10.54 -8.77 -2.03
CA ALA A 161 -9.64 -8.98 -3.14
C ALA A 161 -8.47 -8.00 -3.05
N CYS A 162 -7.38 -8.31 -3.73
CA CYS A 162 -6.27 -7.38 -3.89
C CYS A 162 -5.69 -7.45 -5.29
N TRP A 163 -5.02 -6.36 -5.68
CA TRP A 163 -4.31 -6.26 -6.95
C TRP A 163 -3.16 -5.27 -6.83
N LEU A 164 -2.24 -5.32 -7.80
CA LEU A 164 -1.19 -4.32 -7.92
C LEU A 164 -1.75 -3.02 -8.48
N ALA A 165 -1.36 -1.87 -7.93
CA ALA A 165 -1.66 -0.58 -8.49
C ALA A 165 -0.85 -0.34 -9.77
N LYS A 166 -1.44 0.36 -10.75
CA LYS A 166 -0.79 0.74 -12.00
C LYS A 166 0.43 1.63 -11.78
N ASN A 167 0.35 2.52 -10.79
CA ASN A 167 1.40 3.47 -10.46
C ASN A 167 2.11 2.96 -9.20
N PRO A 168 3.24 2.24 -9.32
CA PRO A 168 4.00 1.80 -8.15
C PRO A 168 4.53 3.02 -7.37
N TYR A 169 4.78 2.82 -6.08
CA TYR A 169 5.35 3.81 -5.17
C TYR A 169 6.87 3.88 -5.27
#